data_AF-A0A1V8M8X7-F1
#
_entry.id   AF-A0A1V8M8X7-F1
#
_cell.length_a   1.000
_cell.length_b   1.000
_cell.length_c   1.000
_cell.angle_alpha   90.00
_cell.angle_beta   90.00
_cell.angle_gamma   90.00
#
_symmetry.space_group_name_H-M   'P 1'
#
loop_
_entity.id
_entity.type
_entity.pdbx_description
1 polymer ?
#
loop_
_entity_poly.entity_id
_entity_poly.type
_entity_poly.pdbx_seq_one_letter_code
_entity_poly.pdbx_strand_id
1 'polypeptide(L)'
;MNTIETLLAHQVTRSELGRVISASRQTVDGLIKRGVVDSHAPLGEQLELYINHLREIAAGRATNCDLNLATERAGLAKEQRLRLEMQNAVARREYGPIIEMELGLADVLAMAGSKLDTIVGKLKKQSDILTADDLDIVGKIIADVRNDIADTVIDWFPAESDTDDNDDL
;
A
#
# COMPACT_ATOMS: atom_id res chain seq x y z
N MET A 1 71.20 6.49 -3.57
CA MET A 1 70.08 6.68 -4.51
C MET A 1 69.14 5.50 -4.28
N ASN A 2 67.96 5.74 -3.72
CA ASN A 2 67.09 4.69 -3.18
C ASN A 2 66.51 3.83 -4.29
N THR A 3 66.77 2.52 -4.25
CA THR A 3 66.30 1.50 -5.21
C THR A 3 64.77 1.46 -5.36
N ILE A 4 64.03 1.95 -4.35
CA ILE A 4 62.57 1.99 -4.35
C ILE A 4 62.03 3.13 -5.24
N GLU A 5 62.67 4.30 -5.21
CA GLU A 5 62.26 5.46 -6.01
C GLU A 5 62.47 5.19 -7.50
N THR A 6 63.56 4.50 -7.86
CA THR A 6 63.78 4.06 -9.24
C THR A 6 62.71 3.06 -9.69
N LEU A 7 62.29 2.12 -8.85
CA LEU A 7 61.26 1.14 -9.23
C LEU A 7 59.87 1.78 -9.43
N LEU A 8 59.50 2.78 -8.63
CA LEU A 8 58.22 3.49 -8.76
C LEU A 8 58.15 4.38 -10.00
N ALA A 9 59.29 4.87 -10.49
CA ALA A 9 59.40 5.73 -11.66
C ALA A 9 59.39 4.96 -13.00
N HIS A 10 59.53 3.63 -12.99
CA HIS A 10 59.47 2.83 -14.21
C HIS A 10 58.03 2.50 -14.60
N GLN A 11 57.79 2.43 -15.92
CA GLN A 11 56.56 1.88 -16.46
C GLN A 11 56.59 0.36 -16.35
N VAL A 12 55.47 -0.20 -15.90
CA VAL A 12 55.35 -1.61 -15.57
C VAL A 12 54.23 -2.22 -16.42
N THR A 13 54.41 -3.46 -16.86
CA THR A 13 53.42 -4.11 -17.72
C THR A 13 52.15 -4.45 -16.93
N ARG A 14 51.01 -4.61 -17.63
CA ARG A 14 49.71 -4.93 -16.97
C ARG A 14 49.75 -6.22 -16.14
N SER A 15 50.57 -7.18 -16.55
CA SER A 15 50.79 -8.45 -15.84
C SER A 15 51.54 -8.22 -14.53
N GLU A 16 52.55 -7.35 -14.56
CA GLU A 16 53.34 -7.00 -13.37
C GLU A 16 52.55 -6.11 -12.42
N LEU A 17 51.77 -5.13 -12.92
CA LEU A 17 50.85 -4.34 -12.09
C LEU A 17 49.87 -5.27 -11.35
N GLY A 18 49.27 -6.24 -12.06
CA GLY A 18 48.37 -7.22 -11.46
C GLY A 18 49.03 -8.03 -10.34
N ARG A 19 50.31 -8.39 -10.46
CA ARG A 19 51.05 -9.05 -9.38
C ARG A 19 51.25 -8.13 -8.18
N VAL A 20 51.57 -6.85 -8.41
CA VAL A 20 51.78 -5.87 -7.34
C VAL A 20 50.50 -5.61 -6.54
N ILE A 21 49.36 -5.43 -7.21
CA ILE A 21 48.07 -5.18 -6.55
C ILE A 21 47.29 -6.47 -6.22
N SER A 22 47.90 -7.65 -6.42
CA SER A 22 47.27 -8.96 -6.24
C SER A 22 45.92 -9.11 -6.96
N ALA A 23 45.82 -8.59 -8.18
CA ALA A 23 44.64 -8.65 -9.03
C ALA A 23 44.91 -9.43 -10.31
N SER A 24 43.85 -10.02 -10.89
CA SER A 24 43.96 -10.71 -12.17
C SER A 24 44.22 -9.72 -13.31
N ARG A 25 44.85 -10.18 -14.40
CA ARG A 25 45.07 -9.37 -15.61
C ARG A 25 43.75 -8.80 -16.17
N GLN A 26 42.67 -9.57 -16.11
CA GLN A 26 41.34 -9.13 -16.54
C GLN A 26 40.82 -7.97 -15.68
N THR A 27 41.10 -8.01 -14.37
CA THR A 27 40.75 -6.93 -13.45
C THR A 27 41.51 -5.65 -13.78
N VAL A 28 42.81 -5.76 -14.07
CA VAL A 28 43.66 -4.62 -14.48
C VAL A 28 43.17 -4.03 -15.81
N ASP A 29 42.89 -4.86 -16.82
CA ASP A 29 42.33 -4.40 -18.10
C ASP A 29 40.96 -3.71 -17.89
N GLY A 30 40.15 -4.19 -16.94
CA GLY A 30 38.90 -3.56 -16.54
C GLY A 30 39.10 -2.17 -15.90
N LEU A 31 40.13 -2.00 -15.06
CA LEU A 31 40.46 -0.72 -14.43
C LEU A 31 40.93 0.32 -15.46
N ILE A 32 41.78 -0.11 -16.41
CA ILE A 32 42.26 0.75 -17.50
C ILE A 32 41.10 1.17 -18.41
N LYS A 33 40.23 0.23 -18.79
CA LYS A 33 39.06 0.51 -19.65
C LYS A 33 38.09 1.51 -19.00
N ARG A 34 37.99 1.51 -17.67
CA ARG A 34 37.16 2.44 -16.90
C ARG A 34 37.84 3.79 -16.64
N GLY A 35 39.08 3.97 -17.08
CA GLY A 35 39.86 5.19 -16.85
C GLY A 35 40.30 5.37 -15.39
N VAL A 36 40.25 4.31 -14.58
CA VAL A 36 40.63 4.37 -13.15
C VAL A 36 42.15 4.39 -12.99
N VAL A 37 42.87 3.71 -13.89
CA VAL A 37 44.33 3.65 -13.92
C VAL A 37 44.80 3.97 -15.33
N ASP A 38 45.78 4.86 -15.46
CA ASP A 38 46.42 5.12 -16.74
C ASP A 38 47.50 4.06 -17.04
N SER A 39 47.40 3.44 -18.22
CA SER A 39 48.33 2.41 -18.67
C SER A 39 49.71 2.96 -19.04
N HIS A 40 49.86 4.27 -19.22
CA HIS A 40 51.11 4.93 -19.60
C HIS A 40 51.79 5.67 -18.43
N ALA A 41 51.14 5.73 -17.28
CA ALA A 41 51.70 6.33 -16.07
C ALA A 41 52.78 5.43 -15.42
N PRO A 42 53.74 6.00 -14.68
CA PRO A 42 54.67 5.23 -13.85
C PRO A 42 53.94 4.42 -12.78
N LEU A 43 54.57 3.33 -12.30
CA LEU A 43 53.96 2.41 -11.33
C LEU A 43 53.43 3.13 -10.07
N GLY A 44 54.17 4.12 -9.55
CA GLY A 44 53.75 4.87 -8.36
C GLY A 44 52.42 5.59 -8.56
N GLU A 45 52.24 6.27 -9.69
CA GLU A 45 51.01 6.99 -10.02
C GLU A 45 49.82 6.04 -10.25
N GLN A 46 50.06 4.89 -10.89
CA GLN A 46 49.05 3.85 -11.05
C GLN A 46 48.54 3.32 -9.69
N LEU A 47 49.43 3.17 -8.71
CA LEU A 47 49.07 2.71 -7.36
C LEU A 47 48.28 3.78 -6.60
N GLU A 48 48.68 5.05 -6.68
CA GLU A 48 47.96 6.15 -6.04
C GLU A 48 46.52 6.27 -6.57
N LEU A 49 46.34 6.21 -7.90
CA LEU A 49 45.03 6.22 -8.53
C LEU A 49 44.16 5.03 -8.07
N TYR A 50 44.74 3.83 -8.02
CA TYR A 50 44.04 2.64 -7.55
C TYR A 50 43.64 2.74 -6.06
N ILE A 51 44.52 3.23 -5.21
CA ILE A 51 44.25 3.42 -3.77
C ILE A 51 43.16 4.47 -3.57
N ASN A 52 43.22 5.59 -4.30
CA ASN A 52 42.19 6.63 -4.24
C ASN A 52 40.82 6.07 -4.67
N HIS A 53 40.77 5.29 -5.75
CA HIS A 53 39.56 4.61 -6.19
C HIS A 53 38.98 3.66 -5.13
N LEU A 54 39.83 2.89 -4.44
CA LEU A 54 39.38 2.03 -3.35
C LEU A 54 38.83 2.83 -2.16
N ARG A 55 39.42 3.98 -1.84
CA ARG A 55 38.93 4.88 -0.79
C ARG A 55 37.59 5.49 -1.16
N GLU A 56 37.40 5.90 -2.41
CA GLU A 56 36.12 6.39 -2.92
C GLU A 56 35.04 5.32 -2.90
N ILE A 57 35.35 4.09 -3.32
CA ILE A 57 34.39 2.99 -3.25
C ILE A 57 34.05 2.65 -1.80
N ALA A 58 35.03 2.67 -0.88
CA ALA A 58 34.77 2.43 0.53
C ALA A 58 33.88 3.54 1.14
N ALA A 59 34.12 4.80 0.80
CA ALA A 59 33.28 5.94 1.21
C ALA A 59 31.88 5.88 0.59
N GLY A 60 31.77 5.52 -0.69
CA GLY A 60 30.51 5.36 -1.41
C GLY A 60 29.68 4.16 -0.90
N ARG A 61 30.33 3.06 -0.50
CA ARG A 61 29.66 1.93 0.15
C ARG A 61 29.15 2.25 1.55
N ALA A 62 29.87 3.09 2.31
CA ALA A 62 29.37 3.60 3.59
C ALA A 62 28.12 4.48 3.44
N THR A 63 27.92 5.10 2.27
CA THR A 63 26.79 5.99 2.00
C THR A 63 25.59 5.25 1.37
N ASN A 64 25.84 4.23 0.53
CA ASN A 64 24.78 3.59 -0.28
C ASN A 64 24.28 2.21 0.21
N CYS A 65 24.98 1.50 1.10
CA CYS A 65 24.64 0.10 1.38
C CYS A 65 23.67 -0.18 2.54
N ASP A 66 23.43 0.76 3.47
CA ASP A 66 22.66 0.42 4.68
C ASP A 66 21.42 1.31 4.94
N LEU A 67 21.45 2.57 4.49
CA LEU A 67 20.39 3.52 4.86
C LEU A 67 19.14 3.43 3.96
N ASN A 68 19.26 3.08 2.67
CA ASN A 68 18.09 3.05 1.78
C ASN A 68 17.29 1.74 1.87
N LEU A 69 17.93 0.58 1.85
CA LEU A 69 17.22 -0.70 1.82
C LEU A 69 16.56 -1.05 3.17
N ALA A 70 17.19 -0.70 4.30
CA ALA A 70 16.60 -0.91 5.63
C ALA A 70 15.40 0.04 5.86
N THR A 71 15.51 1.30 5.41
CA THR A 71 14.45 2.30 5.56
C THR A 71 13.25 2.00 4.64
N GLU A 72 13.49 1.61 3.38
CA GLU A 72 12.41 1.20 2.46
C GLU A 72 11.69 -0.07 2.93
N ARG A 73 12.40 -1.05 3.51
CA ARG A 73 11.80 -2.25 4.10
C ARG A 73 11.01 -1.95 5.38
N ALA A 74 11.44 -0.99 6.19
CA ALA A 74 10.70 -0.54 7.36
C ALA A 74 9.39 0.17 6.98
N GLY A 75 9.41 1.00 5.93
CA GLY A 75 8.22 1.62 5.36
C GLY A 75 7.22 0.58 4.83
N LEU A 76 7.70 -0.36 4.01
CA LEU A 76 6.90 -1.45 3.47
C LEU A 76 6.30 -2.35 4.56
N ALA A 77 7.06 -2.65 5.62
CA ALA A 77 6.56 -3.42 6.76
C ALA A 77 5.46 -2.69 7.55
N LYS A 78 5.55 -1.36 7.67
CA LYS A 78 4.52 -0.53 8.32
C LYS A 78 3.22 -0.54 7.52
N GLU A 79 3.29 -0.37 6.20
CA GLU A 79 2.13 -0.43 5.32
C GLU A 79 1.50 -1.82 5.28
N GLN A 80 2.31 -2.88 5.28
CA GLN A 80 1.83 -4.26 5.36
C GLN A 80 1.10 -4.55 6.68
N ARG A 81 1.62 -4.05 7.81
CA ARG A 81 0.96 -4.17 9.10
C ARG A 81 -0.40 -3.47 9.12
N LEU A 82 -0.48 -2.25 8.58
CA LEU A 82 -1.73 -1.50 8.49
C LEU A 82 -2.75 -2.22 7.60
N ARG A 83 -2.30 -2.75 6.45
CA ARG A 83 -3.16 -3.55 5.56
C ARG A 83 -3.69 -4.79 6.25
N LEU A 84 -2.86 -5.48 7.04
CA LEU A 84 -3.26 -6.66 7.79
C LEU A 84 -4.21 -6.32 8.95
N GLU A 85 -3.99 -5.19 9.61
CA GLU A 85 -4.87 -4.67 10.66
C GLU A 85 -6.27 -4.35 10.11
N MET A 86 -6.35 -3.67 8.95
CA MET A 86 -7.63 -3.44 8.27
C MET A 86 -8.31 -4.74 7.84
N GLN A 87 -7.56 -5.71 7.28
CA GLN A 87 -8.12 -7.02 6.91
C GLN A 87 -8.64 -7.80 8.12
N ASN A 88 -7.93 -7.75 9.24
CA ASN A 88 -8.36 -8.38 10.49
C ASN A 88 -9.61 -7.70 11.06
N ALA A 89 -9.72 -6.38 10.94
CA ALA A 89 -10.90 -5.65 11.40
C ALA A 89 -12.14 -5.93 10.52
N VAL A 90 -11.96 -6.11 9.21
CA VAL A 90 -13.01 -6.62 8.30
C VAL A 90 -13.38 -8.06 8.69
N ALA A 91 -12.41 -8.94 8.93
CA ALA A 91 -12.66 -10.33 9.32
C ALA A 91 -13.35 -10.46 10.69
N ARG A 92 -13.12 -9.51 11.61
CA ARG A 92 -13.81 -9.40 12.91
C ARG A 92 -15.23 -8.85 12.82
N ARG A 93 -15.71 -8.49 11.63
CA ARG A 93 -17.01 -7.83 11.38
C ARG A 93 -17.14 -6.44 12.03
N GLU A 94 -16.02 -5.80 12.37
CA GLU A 94 -16.00 -4.43 12.90
C GLU A 94 -16.15 -3.39 11.76
N TYR A 95 -15.71 -3.74 10.55
CA TYR A 95 -15.96 -2.97 9.32
C TYR A 95 -16.69 -3.86 8.31
N GLY A 96 -18.00 -3.65 8.16
CA GLY A 96 -18.78 -4.24 7.08
C GLY A 96 -18.73 -3.33 5.84
N PRO A 97 -18.60 -3.87 4.62
CA PRO A 97 -18.79 -3.07 3.41
C PRO A 97 -20.18 -2.45 3.42
N ILE A 98 -20.28 -1.14 3.22
CA ILE A 98 -21.57 -0.40 3.21
C ILE A 98 -22.56 -1.06 2.23
N ILE A 99 -22.05 -1.55 1.10
CA ILE A 99 -22.82 -2.24 0.06
C ILE A 99 -23.52 -3.50 0.60
N GLU A 100 -22.87 -4.28 1.47
CA GLU A 100 -23.47 -5.50 2.04
C GLU A 100 -24.56 -5.17 3.05
N MET A 101 -24.40 -4.09 3.82
CA MET A 101 -25.43 -3.61 4.75
C MET A 101 -26.65 -3.08 4.00
N GLU A 102 -26.44 -2.33 2.93
CA GLU A 102 -27.51 -1.82 2.07
C GLU A 102 -28.31 -2.97 1.44
N LEU A 103 -27.63 -3.97 0.89
CA LEU A 103 -28.29 -5.14 0.31
C LEU A 103 -29.06 -5.94 1.37
N GLY A 104 -28.45 -6.18 2.53
CA GLY A 104 -29.12 -6.87 3.63
C GLY A 104 -30.35 -6.13 4.15
N LEU A 105 -30.29 -4.79 4.20
CA LEU A 105 -31.43 -3.97 4.61
C LEU A 105 -32.54 -3.97 3.56
N ALA A 106 -32.19 -3.87 2.28
CA ALA A 106 -33.13 -4.00 1.17
C ALA A 106 -33.86 -5.35 1.19
N ASP A 107 -33.13 -6.45 1.43
CA ASP A 107 -33.70 -7.80 1.56
C ASP A 107 -34.68 -7.91 2.74
N VAL A 108 -34.32 -7.34 3.90
CA VAL A 108 -35.19 -7.32 5.09
C VAL A 108 -36.46 -6.52 4.83
N LEU A 109 -36.36 -5.35 4.20
CA LEU A 109 -37.51 -4.52 3.84
C LEU A 109 -38.42 -5.19 2.79
N ALA A 110 -37.83 -5.84 1.79
CA ALA A 110 -38.58 -6.64 0.81
C ALA A 110 -39.33 -7.80 1.48
N MET A 111 -38.70 -8.48 2.45
CA MET A 111 -39.34 -9.54 3.22
C MET A 111 -40.47 -8.98 4.11
N ALA A 112 -40.28 -7.81 4.72
CA ALA A 112 -41.30 -7.14 5.51
C ALA A 112 -42.52 -6.77 4.64
N GLY A 113 -42.30 -6.15 3.47
CA GLY A 113 -43.37 -5.85 2.50
C GLY A 113 -44.14 -7.10 2.08
N SER A 114 -43.43 -8.18 1.75
CA SER A 114 -44.05 -9.47 1.41
C SER A 114 -44.93 -10.01 2.55
N LYS A 115 -44.52 -9.85 3.81
CA LYS A 115 -45.32 -10.27 4.98
C LYS A 115 -46.55 -9.39 5.17
N LEU A 116 -46.46 -8.08 4.92
CA LEU A 116 -47.60 -7.17 4.96
C LEU A 116 -48.67 -7.57 3.92
N ASP A 117 -48.26 -7.94 2.71
CA ASP A 117 -49.19 -8.40 1.67
C ASP A 117 -49.93 -9.70 2.08
N THR A 118 -49.33 -10.54 2.92
CA THR A 118 -50.03 -11.73 3.45
C THR A 118 -51.17 -11.41 4.42
N ILE A 119 -51.24 -10.19 4.97
CA ILE A 119 -52.27 -9.79 5.93
C ILE A 119 -53.65 -9.86 5.30
N VAL A 120 -53.81 -9.39 4.04
CA VAL A 120 -55.10 -9.43 3.32
C VAL A 120 -55.59 -10.87 3.16
N GLY A 121 -54.69 -11.78 2.79
CA GLY A 121 -55.01 -13.21 2.64
C GLY A 121 -55.38 -13.88 3.98
N LYS A 122 -54.72 -13.50 5.08
CA LYS A 122 -55.05 -13.98 6.42
C LYS A 122 -56.38 -13.42 6.92
N LEU A 123 -56.65 -12.15 6.65
CA LEU A 123 -57.89 -11.47 7.04
C LEU A 123 -59.09 -12.14 6.36
N LYS A 124 -59.03 -12.35 5.04
CA LYS A 124 -60.04 -13.10 4.28
C LYS A 124 -60.32 -14.50 4.84
N LYS A 125 -59.29 -15.18 5.36
CA LYS A 125 -59.43 -16.52 5.94
C LYS A 125 -60.04 -16.52 7.35
N GLN A 126 -59.84 -15.45 8.11
CA GLN A 126 -60.30 -15.35 9.51
C GLN A 126 -61.65 -14.64 9.67
N SER A 127 -62.03 -13.78 8.73
CA SER A 127 -63.29 -13.07 8.76
C SER A 127 -64.22 -13.53 7.63
N ASP A 128 -65.36 -14.09 7.99
CA ASP A 128 -66.43 -14.45 7.04
C ASP A 128 -67.40 -13.28 6.77
N ILE A 129 -67.16 -12.13 7.43
CA ILE A 129 -68.02 -10.95 7.44
C ILE A 129 -67.49 -9.85 6.51
N LEU A 130 -66.17 -9.78 6.29
CA LEU A 130 -65.58 -8.76 5.41
C LEU A 130 -65.94 -9.05 3.96
N THR A 131 -66.39 -8.01 3.26
CA THR A 131 -66.68 -8.08 1.83
C THR A 131 -65.39 -7.97 1.00
N ALA A 132 -65.47 -8.30 -0.29
CA ALA A 132 -64.34 -8.13 -1.20
C ALA A 132 -63.89 -6.66 -1.28
N ASP A 133 -64.83 -5.72 -1.27
CA ASP A 133 -64.55 -4.28 -1.33
C ASP A 133 -63.77 -3.81 -0.08
N ASP A 134 -64.08 -4.33 1.11
CA ASP A 134 -63.36 -4.00 2.34
C ASP A 134 -61.90 -4.49 2.30
N LEU A 135 -61.68 -5.69 1.74
CA LEU A 135 -60.34 -6.25 1.58
C LEU A 135 -59.50 -5.47 0.56
N ASP A 136 -60.13 -4.95 -0.49
CA ASP A 136 -59.48 -4.10 -1.49
C ASP A 136 -59.07 -2.74 -0.89
N ILE A 137 -59.89 -2.17 0.00
CA ILE A 137 -59.53 -0.94 0.74
C ILE A 137 -58.30 -1.19 1.63
N VAL A 138 -58.27 -2.30 2.37
CA VAL A 138 -57.13 -2.67 3.21
C VAL A 138 -55.88 -2.89 2.36
N GLY A 139 -56.01 -3.55 1.20
CA GLY A 139 -54.91 -3.74 0.25
C GLY A 139 -54.33 -2.43 -0.26
N LYS A 140 -55.18 -1.44 -0.57
CA LYS A 140 -54.73 -0.10 -0.98
C LYS A 140 -53.97 0.62 0.12
N ILE A 141 -54.50 0.61 1.35
CA ILE A 141 -53.82 1.26 2.49
C ILE A 141 -52.45 0.63 2.75
N ILE A 142 -52.32 -0.71 2.65
CA ILE A 142 -51.03 -1.39 2.79
C ILE A 142 -50.05 -0.98 1.67
N ALA A 143 -50.54 -0.83 0.44
CA ALA A 143 -49.73 -0.39 -0.69
C ALA A 143 -49.24 1.05 -0.53
N ASP A 144 -50.10 1.96 -0.05
CA ASP A 144 -49.75 3.36 0.22
C ASP A 144 -48.65 3.44 1.29
N VAL A 145 -48.84 2.75 2.42
CA VAL A 145 -47.82 2.68 3.50
C VAL A 145 -46.50 2.09 2.99
N ARG A 146 -46.54 1.11 2.08
CA ARG A 146 -45.33 0.53 1.50
C ARG A 146 -44.58 1.53 0.62
N ASN A 147 -45.30 2.35 -0.14
CA ASN A 147 -44.69 3.37 -0.97
C ASN A 147 -44.07 4.48 -0.13
N ASP A 148 -44.74 4.90 0.96
CA ASP A 148 -44.18 5.88 1.92
C ASP A 148 -42.85 5.39 2.54
N ILE A 149 -42.78 4.09 2.88
CA ILE A 149 -41.54 3.48 3.40
C ILE A 149 -40.46 3.45 2.32
N ALA A 150 -40.81 3.16 1.07
CA ALA A 150 -39.87 3.13 -0.04
C ALA A 150 -39.29 4.51 -0.37
N ASP A 151 -40.06 5.58 -0.16
CA ASP A 151 -39.63 6.96 -0.35
C ASP A 151 -38.76 7.50 0.80
N THR A 152 -38.64 6.74 1.90
CA THR A 152 -37.82 7.14 3.03
C THR A 152 -36.33 7.01 2.70
N VAL A 153 -35.61 8.13 2.68
CA VAL A 153 -34.15 8.15 2.50
C VAL A 153 -33.48 7.85 3.84
N ILE A 154 -32.58 6.86 3.84
CA ILE A 154 -31.74 6.55 5.00
C ILE A 154 -30.48 7.40 4.92
N ASP A 155 -30.39 8.38 5.80
CA ASP A 155 -29.15 9.14 5.99
C ASP A 155 -28.22 8.36 6.93
N TRP A 156 -27.24 7.67 6.35
CA TRP A 156 -26.25 6.89 7.08
C TRP A 156 -25.25 7.76 7.86
N PHE A 157 -25.12 9.04 7.47
CA PHE A 157 -24.18 9.98 8.05
C PHE A 157 -24.88 11.32 8.20
N PRO A 158 -25.78 11.45 9.19
CA PRO A 158 -26.34 12.76 9.50
C PRO A 158 -25.15 13.69 9.72
N ALA A 159 -25.11 14.78 8.95
CA ALA A 159 -24.12 15.82 9.18
C ALA A 159 -24.23 16.17 10.67
N GLU A 160 -23.14 15.96 11.43
CA GLU A 160 -23.07 16.45 12.80
C GLU A 160 -23.44 17.93 12.69
N SER A 161 -24.59 18.31 13.24
CA SER A 161 -24.89 19.72 13.39
C SER A 161 -23.76 20.25 14.26
N ASP A 162 -22.86 21.03 13.66
CA ASP A 162 -21.94 21.90 14.37
C ASP A 162 -22.78 22.61 15.41
N THR A 163 -22.77 22.08 16.63
CA THR A 163 -23.32 22.77 17.77
C THR A 163 -22.21 23.76 18.02
N ASP A 164 -22.36 24.93 17.38
CA ASP A 164 -21.55 26.11 17.64
C ASP A 164 -21.58 26.29 19.16
N ASP A 165 -20.54 25.79 19.83
CA ASP A 165 -20.17 26.19 21.19
C ASP A 165 -19.71 27.64 21.08
N ASN A 166 -20.67 28.52 20.80
CA ASN A 166 -20.59 29.95 20.92
C ASN A 166 -21.24 30.30 22.27
N ASP A 167 -20.74 29.68 23.33
CA ASP A 167 -20.91 30.20 24.68
C ASP A 167 -19.83 31.26 24.90
N ASP A 168 -20.15 32.46 24.42
CA ASP A 168 -19.71 33.71 25.03
C ASP A 168 -19.93 33.62 26.55
N LEU A 169 -18.86 33.74 27.35
CA LEU A 169 -18.79 34.51 28.62
C LEU A 169 -17.35 34.63 29.14
#